data_AF-A0A7S2BS84-F1
#
_entry.id   AF-A0A7S2BS84-F1
#
_cell.length_a   1.000
_cell.length_b   1.000
_cell.length_c   1.000
_cell.angle_alpha   90.00
_cell.angle_beta   90.00
_cell.angle_gamma   90.00
#
_symmetry.space_group_name_H-M   'P 1'
#
loop_
_entity.id
_entity.type
_entity.pdbx_description
1 polymer ?
#
loop_
_entity_poly.entity_id
_entity_poly.type
_entity_poly.pdbx_seq_one_letter_code
_entity_poly.pdbx_strand_id
1 'polypeptide(L)'
;VPDILSENVCFDAAVKSTNLADRRTMVINTIGFTGCVYNSAANAVIFGKTDSISVAENLVLPNFEYLCDGIAAPVVLPTTTTGLDYSRLARGAKCWDRQLSAVSSRELCFGAAAAAVGLSEKARLEVNGNGFTGCVYNSVADTLMWGETDGVTPETSTALPMWEYVCAGHAAAPLYP
;
A
#
# COMPACT_ATOMS: atom_id res chain seq x y z
N VAL A 1 -14.54 11.45 -16.06
CA VAL A 1 -14.03 11.25 -17.44
C VAL A 1 -14.03 9.75 -17.67
N PRO A 2 -14.47 9.21 -18.81
CA PRO A 2 -14.49 7.76 -19.02
C PRO A 2 -13.07 7.19 -18.97
N ASP A 3 -12.94 6.04 -18.30
CA ASP A 3 -11.67 5.32 -18.21
C ASP A 3 -11.27 4.76 -19.58
N ILE A 4 -9.97 4.78 -19.86
CA ILE A 4 -9.40 4.17 -21.06
C ILE A 4 -9.26 2.68 -20.83
N LEU A 5 -10.26 1.91 -21.24
CA LEU A 5 -10.32 0.45 -21.05
C LEU A 5 -9.80 -0.36 -22.26
N SER A 6 -9.29 0.31 -23.28
CA SER A 6 -8.75 -0.36 -24.47
C SER A 6 -7.45 0.27 -24.93
N GLU A 7 -6.57 -0.59 -25.45
CA GLU A 7 -5.28 -0.21 -26.01
C GLU A 7 -5.43 0.81 -27.14
N ASN A 8 -6.38 0.60 -28.04
CA ASN A 8 -6.62 1.50 -29.17
C ASN A 8 -7.03 2.89 -28.69
N VAL A 9 -7.87 3.01 -27.64
CA VAL A 9 -8.22 4.32 -27.08
C VAL A 9 -7.00 4.98 -26.40
N CYS A 10 -6.14 4.19 -25.74
CA CYS A 10 -4.90 4.70 -25.14
C CYS A 10 -3.95 5.26 -26.20
N PHE A 11 -3.64 4.50 -27.25
CA PHE A 11 -2.61 4.89 -28.22
C PHE A 11 -3.13 5.74 -29.38
N ASP A 12 -4.41 5.69 -29.74
CA ASP A 12 -4.95 6.48 -30.85
C ASP A 12 -5.65 7.77 -30.41
N ALA A 13 -6.34 7.77 -29.26
CA ALA A 13 -7.08 8.94 -28.79
C ALA A 13 -6.27 9.76 -27.77
N ALA A 14 -5.69 9.11 -26.76
CA ALA A 14 -4.99 9.82 -25.69
C ALA A 14 -3.64 10.39 -26.16
N VAL A 15 -2.86 9.61 -26.91
CA VAL A 15 -1.58 10.06 -27.46
C VAL A 15 -1.73 11.26 -28.42
N LYS A 16 -2.77 11.25 -29.26
CA LYS A 16 -3.05 12.34 -30.20
C LYS A 16 -3.56 13.60 -29.51
N SER A 17 -4.40 13.45 -28.48
CA SER A 17 -4.96 14.60 -27.74
C SER A 17 -3.94 15.28 -26.81
N THR A 18 -2.82 14.62 -26.50
CA THR A 18 -1.81 15.11 -25.54
C THR A 18 -0.47 15.49 -26.17
N ASN A 19 -0.39 15.54 -27.50
CA ASN A 19 0.85 15.81 -28.25
C ASN A 19 1.99 14.82 -27.91
N LEU A 20 1.64 13.57 -27.60
CA LEU A 20 2.59 12.50 -27.28
C LEU A 20 2.82 11.57 -28.48
N ALA A 21 2.43 11.97 -29.70
CA ALA A 21 2.49 11.15 -30.92
C ALA A 21 3.89 10.59 -31.23
N ASP A 22 4.95 11.28 -30.80
CA ASP A 22 6.34 10.85 -31.01
C ASP A 22 6.90 9.99 -29.86
N ARG A 23 6.08 9.64 -28.84
CA ARG A 23 6.53 8.87 -27.68
C ARG A 23 6.44 7.37 -27.94
N ARG A 24 7.29 6.60 -27.25
CA ARG A 24 7.24 5.14 -27.31
C ARG A 24 5.95 4.64 -26.65
N THR A 25 5.25 3.73 -27.30
CA THR A 25 4.08 3.04 -26.73
C THR A 25 4.47 1.65 -26.26
N MET A 26 3.93 1.21 -25.13
CA MET A 26 4.21 -0.11 -24.56
C MET A 26 2.96 -0.68 -23.89
N VAL A 27 2.75 -1.99 -24.00
CA VAL A 27 1.70 -2.71 -23.27
C VAL A 27 2.34 -3.54 -22.18
N ILE A 28 1.86 -3.42 -20.95
CA ILE A 28 2.38 -4.18 -19.81
C ILE A 28 1.21 -4.75 -19.00
N ASN A 29 0.96 -6.05 -19.13
CA ASN A 29 -0.19 -6.72 -18.51
C ASN A 29 0.08 -7.24 -17.08
N THR A 30 1.23 -6.92 -16.49
CA THR A 30 1.70 -7.49 -15.21
C THR A 30 1.88 -6.46 -14.09
N ILE A 31 1.62 -5.18 -14.34
CA ILE A 31 1.97 -4.08 -13.41
C ILE A 31 0.83 -3.64 -12.49
N GLY A 32 -0.14 -4.52 -12.24
CA GLY A 32 -1.17 -4.30 -11.22
C GLY A 32 -2.10 -3.11 -11.49
N PHE A 33 -2.12 -2.56 -12.70
CA PHE A 33 -3.07 -1.53 -13.11
C PHE A 33 -3.73 -1.80 -14.46
N THR A 34 -4.95 -1.28 -14.61
CA THR A 34 -5.70 -1.23 -15.87
C THR A 34 -5.89 0.22 -16.25
N GLY A 35 -5.36 0.63 -17.42
CA GLY A 35 -5.47 2.00 -17.89
C GLY A 35 -4.27 2.46 -18.72
N CYS A 36 -4.29 3.74 -19.08
CA CYS A 36 -3.26 4.39 -19.89
C CYS A 36 -2.47 5.37 -19.02
N VAL A 37 -1.14 5.26 -19.00
CA VAL A 37 -0.26 6.13 -18.21
C VAL A 37 0.91 6.64 -19.04
N TYR A 38 1.29 7.90 -18.86
CA TYR A 38 2.51 8.48 -19.37
C TYR A 38 3.61 8.38 -18.30
N ASN A 39 4.73 7.75 -18.65
CA ASN A 39 5.93 7.73 -17.82
C ASN A 39 6.91 8.79 -18.32
N SER A 40 7.08 9.87 -17.58
CA SER A 40 7.96 10.99 -17.94
C SER A 40 9.44 10.61 -17.91
N ALA A 41 9.85 9.70 -17.03
CA ALA A 41 11.24 9.23 -16.91
C ALA A 41 11.65 8.32 -18.08
N ALA A 42 10.74 7.44 -18.52
CA ALA A 42 10.96 6.57 -19.68
C ALA A 42 10.58 7.25 -21.01
N ASN A 43 9.91 8.41 -20.92
CA ASN A 43 9.33 9.13 -22.04
C ASN A 43 8.45 8.21 -22.93
N ALA A 44 7.57 7.44 -22.27
CA ALA A 44 6.79 6.38 -22.89
C ALA A 44 5.33 6.39 -22.38
N VAL A 45 4.40 6.03 -23.24
CA VAL A 45 2.99 5.80 -22.91
C VAL A 45 2.79 4.30 -22.72
N ILE A 46 2.25 3.91 -21.57
CA ILE A 46 2.10 2.53 -21.14
C ILE A 46 0.61 2.23 -20.99
N PHE A 47 0.13 1.19 -21.66
CA PHE A 47 -1.18 0.62 -21.41
C PHE A 47 -1.04 -0.62 -20.53
N GLY A 48 -1.68 -0.59 -19.36
CA GLY A 48 -1.77 -1.73 -18.46
C GLY A 48 -3.13 -2.39 -18.60
N LYS A 49 -3.16 -3.72 -18.59
CA LYS A 49 -4.40 -4.51 -18.46
C LYS A 49 -4.19 -5.62 -17.45
N THR A 50 -4.88 -5.53 -16.32
CA THR A 50 -4.97 -6.62 -15.34
C THR A 50 -6.38 -7.20 -15.35
N ASP A 51 -6.47 -8.52 -15.36
CA ASP A 51 -7.73 -9.25 -15.19
C ASP A 51 -8.21 -9.24 -13.72
N SER A 52 -7.32 -8.82 -12.82
CA SER A 52 -7.60 -8.64 -11.39
C SER A 52 -7.78 -7.14 -11.10
N ILE A 53 -9.02 -6.72 -10.88
CA ILE A 53 -9.43 -5.36 -10.48
C ILE A 53 -8.83 -4.92 -9.11
N SER A 54 -8.13 -5.81 -8.41
CA SER A 54 -7.92 -5.70 -6.97
C SER A 54 -6.71 -4.87 -6.50
N VAL A 55 -5.94 -4.14 -7.33
CA VAL A 55 -4.72 -3.46 -6.80
C VAL A 55 -4.30 -2.12 -7.40
N ALA A 56 -5.06 -1.51 -8.32
CA ALA A 56 -4.51 -0.42 -9.14
C ALA A 56 -4.70 1.01 -8.63
N GLU A 57 -5.53 1.26 -7.62
CA GLU A 57 -5.90 2.64 -7.29
C GLU A 57 -4.83 3.39 -6.47
N ASN A 58 -3.78 2.69 -5.99
CA ASN A 58 -2.79 3.25 -5.07
C ASN A 58 -1.34 3.23 -5.59
N LEU A 59 -1.10 2.88 -6.86
CA LEU A 59 0.27 2.91 -7.42
C LEU A 59 0.65 4.36 -7.76
N VAL A 60 0.98 5.16 -6.74
CA VAL A 60 1.53 6.51 -6.90
C VAL A 60 3.02 6.38 -7.19
N LEU A 61 3.38 6.28 -8.47
CA LEU A 61 4.77 6.40 -8.90
C LEU A 61 5.02 7.85 -9.33
N PRO A 62 6.09 8.50 -8.84
CA PRO A 62 6.31 9.95 -9.01
C PRO A 62 6.51 10.39 -10.47
N ASN A 63 6.67 9.44 -11.40
CA ASN A 63 6.90 9.70 -12.82
C ASN A 63 5.75 9.24 -13.72
N PHE A 64 4.63 8.79 -13.15
CA PHE A 64 3.51 8.24 -13.92
C PHE A 64 2.30 9.17 -13.83
N GLU A 65 1.79 9.56 -15.00
CA GLU A 65 0.61 10.42 -15.16
C GLU A 65 -0.47 9.64 -15.89
N TYR A 66 -1.67 9.53 -15.32
CA TYR A 66 -2.78 8.84 -15.98
C TYR A 66 -3.33 9.67 -17.15
N LEU A 67 -3.53 9.02 -18.28
CA LEU A 67 -4.16 9.60 -19.47
C LEU A 67 -5.64 9.21 -19.49
N CYS A 68 -6.53 10.20 -19.52
CA CYS A 68 -7.96 10.00 -19.72
C CYS A 68 -8.36 10.44 -21.15
N ASP A 69 -9.48 9.93 -21.65
CA ASP A 69 -9.96 10.24 -23.00
C ASP A 69 -10.12 11.76 -23.20
N GLY A 70 -9.20 12.36 -23.96
CA GLY A 70 -9.29 13.72 -24.49
C GLY A 70 -8.72 14.86 -23.66
N ILE A 71 -8.25 14.66 -22.43
CA ILE A 71 -7.61 15.74 -21.64
C ILE A 71 -6.49 15.15 -20.77
N ALA A 72 -5.24 15.60 -20.98
CA ALA A 72 -4.19 15.53 -19.95
C ALA A 72 -4.56 16.50 -18.81
N ALA A 73 -5.63 16.18 -18.08
CA ALA A 73 -5.92 16.88 -16.86
C ALA A 73 -4.96 16.33 -15.81
N PRO A 74 -4.36 17.17 -14.93
CA PRO A 74 -3.83 16.67 -13.68
C PRO A 74 -5.02 16.08 -12.93
N VAL A 75 -5.19 14.75 -13.04
CA VAL A 75 -6.20 14.03 -12.30
C VAL A 75 -5.73 14.06 -10.86
N VAL A 76 -6.24 15.02 -10.10
CA VAL A 76 -6.34 14.87 -8.64
C VAL A 76 -7.34 13.74 -8.47
N LEU A 77 -6.85 12.50 -8.50
CA LEU A 77 -7.63 11.35 -8.07
C LEU A 77 -8.14 11.75 -6.68
N PRO A 78 -9.45 11.71 -6.41
CA PRO A 78 -9.89 11.64 -5.04
C PRO A 78 -9.17 10.42 -4.49
N THR A 79 -8.20 10.66 -3.61
CA THR A 79 -7.64 9.60 -2.78
C THR A 79 -8.81 9.20 -1.90
N THR A 80 -9.66 8.31 -2.42
CA THR A 80 -10.33 7.35 -1.58
C THR A 80 -9.24 6.42 -1.09
N THR A 81 -8.37 6.94 -0.22
CA THR A 81 -7.85 6.14 0.85
C THR A 81 -9.09 5.64 1.58
N THR A 82 -9.61 4.49 1.16
CA THR A 82 -9.86 3.45 2.14
C THR A 82 -8.50 3.18 2.76
N GLY A 83 -8.05 4.10 3.61
CA GLY A 83 -6.88 3.91 4.43
C GLY A 83 -7.18 2.60 5.11
N LEU A 84 -6.29 1.62 4.92
CA LEU A 84 -6.21 0.58 5.92
C LEU A 84 -6.01 1.35 7.21
N ASP A 85 -7.07 1.45 8.00
CA ASP A 85 -6.95 2.02 9.32
C ASP A 85 -5.93 1.18 10.06
N TYR A 86 -5.07 1.80 10.87
CA TYR A 86 -4.13 1.04 11.67
C TYR A 86 -4.38 1.32 13.14
N SER A 87 -4.37 0.27 13.94
CA SER A 87 -4.49 0.37 15.39
C SER A 87 -3.20 -0.07 16.05
N ARG A 88 -2.79 0.67 17.08
CA ARG A 88 -1.79 0.21 18.04
C ARG A 88 -2.52 -0.42 19.22
N LEU A 89 -2.24 -1.68 19.50
CA LEU A 89 -2.86 -2.40 20.60
C LEU A 89 -2.16 -2.12 21.92
N ALA A 90 -2.89 -2.36 23.01
CA ALA A 90 -2.31 -2.36 24.35
C ALA A 90 -1.23 -3.45 24.48
N ARG A 91 -0.32 -3.24 25.41
CA ARG A 91 0.83 -4.13 25.64
C ARG A 91 0.42 -5.58 25.87
N GLY A 92 1.16 -6.50 25.26
CA GLY A 92 0.92 -7.94 25.38
C GLY A 92 -0.29 -8.46 24.62
N ALA A 93 -1.02 -7.62 23.87
CA ALA A 93 -2.10 -8.06 22.98
C ALA A 93 -1.60 -8.20 21.53
N LYS A 94 -2.14 -9.18 20.82
CA LYS A 94 -1.86 -9.43 19.39
C LYS A 94 -3.04 -9.00 18.52
N CYS A 95 -2.76 -8.78 17.24
CA CYS A 95 -3.80 -8.49 16.24
C CYS A 95 -4.86 -9.59 16.21
N TRP A 96 -4.42 -10.86 16.26
CA TRP A 96 -5.33 -12.01 16.28
C TRP A 96 -6.29 -12.01 17.47
N ASP A 97 -5.83 -11.62 18.67
CA ASP A 97 -6.67 -11.56 19.88
C ASP A 97 -7.83 -10.57 19.74
N ARG A 98 -7.70 -9.61 18.80
CA ARG A 98 -8.70 -8.58 18.50
C ARG A 98 -9.39 -8.80 17.16
N GLN A 99 -9.20 -9.97 16.54
CA GLN A 99 -9.71 -10.29 15.20
C GLN A 99 -9.30 -9.24 14.15
N LEU A 100 -8.11 -8.66 14.32
CA LEU A 100 -7.51 -7.74 13.38
C LEU A 100 -6.45 -8.44 12.54
N SER A 101 -6.30 -8.00 11.30
CA SER A 101 -5.24 -8.46 10.43
C SER A 101 -3.89 -7.92 10.90
N ALA A 102 -2.87 -8.76 10.88
CA ALA A 102 -1.50 -8.27 11.05
C ALA A 102 -1.10 -7.37 9.88
N VAL A 103 -0.20 -6.42 10.12
CA VAL A 103 0.47 -5.70 9.03
C VAL A 103 1.26 -6.72 8.20
N SER A 104 1.05 -6.72 6.88
CA SER A 104 1.49 -7.80 6.00
C SER A 104 2.91 -7.64 5.46
N SER A 105 3.54 -6.48 5.62
CA SER A 105 4.91 -6.26 5.17
C SER A 105 5.67 -5.24 6.00
N ARG A 106 6.99 -5.35 5.92
CA ARG A 106 7.96 -4.39 6.46
C ARG A 106 7.71 -2.96 5.94
N GLU A 107 7.46 -2.82 4.65
CA GLU A 107 7.24 -1.52 4.00
C GLU A 107 5.98 -0.84 4.54
N LEU A 108 4.91 -1.60 4.77
CA LEU A 108 3.71 -1.08 5.41
C LEU A 108 3.95 -0.74 6.88
N CYS A 109 4.68 -1.59 7.61
CA CYS A 109 5.01 -1.38 9.01
C CYS A 109 5.76 -0.06 9.23
N PHE A 110 6.85 0.16 8.49
CA PHE A 110 7.69 1.35 8.62
C PHE A 110 7.20 2.57 7.83
N GLY A 111 6.16 2.40 7.01
CA GLY A 111 5.53 3.44 6.21
C GLY A 111 4.16 3.83 6.76
N ALA A 112 3.11 3.40 6.07
CA ALA A 112 1.73 3.81 6.32
C ALA A 112 1.25 3.48 7.75
N ALA A 113 1.59 2.29 8.26
CA ALA A 113 1.17 1.87 9.60
C ALA A 113 1.82 2.73 10.69
N ALA A 114 3.14 2.94 10.61
CA ALA A 114 3.86 3.83 11.53
C ALA A 114 3.28 5.24 11.55
N ALA A 115 2.96 5.80 10.37
CA ALA A 115 2.34 7.12 10.27
C ALA A 115 0.96 7.18 10.92
N ALA A 116 0.11 6.19 10.65
CA ALA A 116 -1.24 6.14 11.18
C ALA A 116 -1.28 6.03 12.72
N VAL A 117 -0.29 5.37 13.34
CA VAL A 117 -0.25 5.20 14.82
C VAL A 117 0.74 6.14 15.53
N GLY A 118 1.24 7.18 14.84
CA GLY A 118 2.11 8.20 15.45
C GLY A 118 3.51 7.69 15.83
N LEU A 119 4.07 6.76 15.05
CA LEU A 119 5.39 6.15 15.26
C LEU A 119 6.40 6.48 14.14
N SER A 120 6.09 7.40 13.23
CA SER A 120 6.95 7.74 12.08
C SER A 120 8.38 8.13 12.46
N GLU A 121 8.55 8.80 13.60
CA GLU A 121 9.83 9.31 14.11
C GLU A 121 10.59 8.30 14.96
N LYS A 122 10.03 7.11 15.21
CA LYS A 122 10.70 6.11 16.03
C LYS A 122 11.82 5.42 15.29
N ALA A 123 12.84 5.00 16.04
CA ALA A 123 13.90 4.14 15.52
C ALA A 123 13.27 2.86 14.94
N ARG A 124 13.85 2.36 13.85
CA ARG A 124 13.34 1.20 13.12
C ARG A 124 14.33 0.07 13.22
N LEU A 125 13.86 -1.13 13.54
CA LEU A 125 14.71 -2.30 13.65
C LEU A 125 14.03 -3.51 13.03
N GLU A 126 14.78 -4.29 12.25
CA GLU A 126 14.32 -5.56 11.72
C GLU A 126 14.89 -6.70 12.57
N VAL A 127 14.00 -7.55 13.09
CA VAL A 127 14.33 -8.60 14.06
C VAL A 127 13.66 -9.91 13.62
N ASN A 128 14.30 -10.59 12.67
CA ASN A 128 13.82 -11.86 12.16
C ASN A 128 14.25 -13.03 13.06
N GLY A 129 13.52 -14.15 13.03
CA GLY A 129 13.87 -15.37 13.75
C GLY A 129 13.67 -15.34 15.27
N ASN A 130 12.95 -14.36 15.82
CA ASN A 130 12.80 -14.13 17.27
C ASN A 130 11.41 -14.56 17.82
N GLY A 131 10.76 -15.52 17.17
CA GLY A 131 9.51 -16.10 17.67
C GLY A 131 8.28 -15.19 17.52
N PHE A 132 8.39 -14.14 16.71
CA PHE A 132 7.27 -13.29 16.33
C PHE A 132 7.33 -12.96 14.84
N THR A 133 6.15 -12.70 14.29
CA THR A 133 5.95 -12.18 12.94
C THR A 133 5.03 -10.97 13.02
N GLY A 134 5.37 -9.88 12.31
CA GLY A 134 4.55 -8.67 12.18
C GLY A 134 5.21 -7.37 12.66
N CYS A 135 4.39 -6.33 12.82
CA CYS A 135 4.80 -4.98 13.18
C CYS A 135 4.56 -4.71 14.67
N VAL A 136 5.62 -4.39 15.41
CA VAL A 136 5.59 -4.28 16.87
C VAL A 136 6.35 -3.04 17.34
N TYR A 137 5.75 -2.23 18.20
CA TYR A 137 6.47 -1.18 18.91
C TYR A 137 6.95 -1.67 20.27
N ASN A 138 8.25 -1.58 20.52
CA ASN A 138 8.86 -1.86 21.82
C ASN A 138 8.93 -0.57 22.63
N SER A 139 8.02 -0.43 23.60
CA SER A 139 7.90 0.77 24.44
C SER A 139 9.09 1.01 25.38
N VAL A 140 9.88 -0.02 25.69
CA VAL A 140 11.07 0.10 26.56
C VAL A 140 12.27 0.60 25.77
N ALA A 141 12.44 0.11 24.54
CA ALA A 141 13.53 0.51 23.64
C ALA A 141 13.18 1.72 22.75
N ASP A 142 11.97 2.25 22.86
CA ASP A 142 11.42 3.30 21.99
C ASP A 142 11.64 3.04 20.48
N THR A 143 11.45 1.78 20.08
CA THR A 143 11.81 1.29 18.73
C THR A 143 10.62 0.58 18.08
N LEU A 144 10.32 0.93 16.84
CA LEU A 144 9.40 0.20 15.97
C LEU A 144 10.14 -0.95 15.28
N MET A 145 9.60 -2.15 15.41
CA MET A 145 10.21 -3.38 14.93
C MET A 145 9.34 -4.08 13.90
N TRP A 146 10.00 -4.65 12.89
CA TRP A 146 9.43 -5.66 12.01
C TRP A 146 10.13 -6.97 12.28
N GLY A 147 9.40 -8.08 12.33
CA GLY A 147 10.00 -9.41 12.44
C GLY A 147 9.27 -10.41 11.57
N GLU A 148 10.02 -11.36 11.04
CA GLU A 148 9.52 -12.57 10.40
C GLU A 148 10.24 -13.77 10.99
N THR A 149 9.49 -14.77 11.45
CA THR A 149 10.04 -16.03 11.95
C THR A 149 9.38 -17.19 11.22
N ASP A 150 10.20 -18.07 10.62
CA ASP A 150 9.71 -19.24 9.90
C ASP A 150 8.82 -20.12 10.79
N GLY A 151 7.65 -20.49 10.26
CA GLY A 151 6.66 -21.29 10.98
C GLY A 151 5.87 -20.53 12.06
N VAL A 152 6.12 -19.24 12.27
CA VAL A 152 5.35 -18.39 13.18
C VAL A 152 4.33 -17.58 12.39
N THR A 153 3.06 -17.75 12.74
CA THR A 153 1.92 -17.04 12.17
C THR A 153 1.47 -15.92 13.11
N PRO A 154 0.59 -14.99 12.69
CA PRO A 154 0.02 -13.98 13.60
C PRO A 154 -0.61 -14.58 14.87
N GLU A 155 -1.22 -15.76 14.75
CA GLU A 155 -1.84 -16.52 15.84
C GLU A 155 -0.79 -17.04 16.83
N THR A 156 0.29 -17.62 16.31
CA THR A 156 1.36 -18.25 17.12
C THR A 156 2.48 -17.29 17.52
N SER A 157 2.42 -16.05 17.05
CA SER A 157 3.35 -14.95 17.37
C SER A 157 3.46 -14.76 18.89
N THR A 158 4.68 -14.51 19.37
CA THR A 158 4.94 -14.24 20.79
C THR A 158 4.51 -12.82 21.16
N ALA A 159 3.68 -12.68 22.19
CA ALA A 159 3.32 -11.39 22.74
C ALA A 159 4.12 -11.12 24.03
N LEU A 160 4.91 -10.05 24.05
CA LEU A 160 5.63 -9.62 25.25
C LEU A 160 4.92 -8.46 25.95
N PRO A 161 4.98 -8.35 27.30
CA PRO A 161 4.35 -7.26 28.05
C PRO A 161 4.89 -5.85 27.75
N MET A 162 6.02 -5.72 27.04
CA MET A 162 6.56 -4.43 26.60
C MET A 162 6.21 -4.08 25.15
N TRP A 163 5.58 -5.01 24.43
CA TRP A 163 5.31 -4.92 23.00
C TRP A 163 3.88 -4.51 22.72
N GLU A 164 3.73 -3.53 21.85
CA GLU A 164 2.46 -3.01 21.36
C GLU A 164 2.37 -3.34 19.87
N TYR A 165 1.52 -4.30 19.50
CA TYR A 165 1.34 -4.68 18.09
C TYR A 165 0.63 -3.58 17.31
N VAL A 166 1.10 -3.35 16.08
CA VAL A 166 0.41 -2.52 15.10
C VAL A 166 -0.33 -3.44 14.14
N CYS A 167 -1.63 -3.20 13.99
CA CYS A 167 -2.56 -4.05 13.25
C CYS A 167 -3.28 -3.26 12.17
N ALA A 168 -3.66 -3.94 11.10
CA ALA A 168 -4.56 -3.41 10.09
C ALA A 168 -6.02 -3.58 10.55
N GLY A 169 -6.76 -2.48 10.53
CA GLY A 169 -8.12 -2.29 11.00
C GLY A 169 -8.22 -1.50 12.31
N HIS A 170 -9.43 -1.04 12.61
CA HIS A 170 -9.81 -0.57 13.95
C HIS A 170 -10.26 -1.77 14.79
N ALA A 171 -9.70 -1.92 15.99
CA ALA A 171 -10.33 -2.79 16.99
C ALA A 171 -11.75 -2.26 17.22
N ALA A 172 -12.77 -3.11 17.06
CA ALA A 172 -14.11 -2.76 17.49
C ALA A 172 -14.01 -2.26 18.94
N ALA A 173 -14.52 -1.05 19.21
CA ALA A 173 -14.53 -0.50 20.55
C ALA A 173 -15.07 -1.59 21.49
N PRO A 174 -14.40 -1.89 22.62
CA PRO A 174 -14.89 -2.91 23.52
C PRO A 174 -16.33 -2.57 23.87
N LEU A 175 -17.26 -3.48 23.56
CA LEU A 175 -18.60 -3.46 24.11
C LEU A 175 -18.44 -3.65 25.61
N TYR A 176 -18.17 -2.56 26.33
CA TYR A 176 -18.26 -2.56 27.78
C TYR A 176 -19.75 -2.74 28.15
N PRO A 177 -20.11 -3.73 28.97
CA PRO A 177 -21.39 -3.74 29.66
C PRO A 177 -21.47 -2.62 30.72
#